data_AF-A0A960DY08-F1
#
_entry.id   AF-A0A960DY08-F1
#
_cell.length_a   1.000
_cell.length_b   1.000
_cell.length_c   1.000
_cell.angle_alpha   90.00
_cell.angle_beta   90.00
_cell.angle_gamma   90.00
#
_symmetry.space_group_name_H-M   'P 1'
#
loop_
_entity.id
_entity.type
_entity.pdbx_description
1 polymer ?
#
loop_
_entity_poly.entity_id
_entity_poly.type
_entity_poly.pdbx_seq_one_letter_code
_entity_poly.pdbx_strand_id
1 'polypeptide(L)' 'MKIAAIDDRAVLIVDGTAVDIATASEGRFGPDPMALYDDWEAVAAWAATVGAAGDPLDEARLGCPVPRP' A
#
# COMPACT_ATOMS: atom_id res chain seq x y z
N MET A 1 1.47 6.79 -8.70
CA MET A 1 1.17 5.88 -7.57
C MET A 1 2.15 4.72 -7.61
N LYS A 2 2.77 4.38 -6.48
CA LYS A 2 3.69 3.24 -6.33
C LYS A 2 3.23 2.45 -5.12
N ILE A 3 2.89 1.17 -5.31
CA ILE A 3 2.51 0.26 -4.24
C ILE A 3 3.59 -0.80 -4.06
N ALA A 4 3.70 -1.32 -2.85
CA ALA A 4 4.57 -2.44 -2.51
C ALA A 4 3.88 -3.34 -1.47
N ALA A 5 4.50 -4.49 -1.19
CA ALA A 5 4.14 -5.33 -0.06
C ALA A 5 5.29 -5.31 0.96
N ILE A 6 4.96 -5.17 2.24
CA ILE A 6 5.88 -5.31 3.38
C ILE A 6 5.18 -6.20 4.40
N ASP A 7 5.84 -7.29 4.83
CA ASP A 7 5.28 -8.27 5.78
C ASP A 7 3.85 -8.75 5.41
N ASP A 8 3.65 -9.11 4.14
CA ASP A 8 2.37 -9.51 3.54
C ASP A 8 1.25 -8.44 3.60
N ARG A 9 1.62 -7.18 3.83
CA ARG A 9 0.70 -6.04 3.89
C ARG A 9 0.95 -5.06 2.75
N ALA A 10 -0.13 -4.52 2.21
CA ALA A 10 -0.08 -3.53 1.15
C ALA A 10 0.33 -2.15 1.69
N VAL A 11 1.35 -1.56 1.07
CA VAL A 11 1.85 -0.23 1.42
C VAL A 11 1.88 0.69 0.20
N LEU A 12 1.58 1.96 0.43
CA LEU A 12 1.72 3.04 -0.55
C LEU A 12 3.06 3.73 -0.34
N ILE A 13 3.83 3.92 -1.41
CA ILE A 13 5.11 4.63 -1.35
C ILE A 13 4.88 6.10 -1.73
N VAL A 14 5.12 7.01 -0.77
CA VAL A 14 5.00 8.47 -0.91
C VAL A 14 6.30 9.12 -0.45
N ASP A 15 7.03 9.80 -1.32
CA ASP A 15 8.28 10.51 -1.00
C ASP A 15 9.30 9.70 -0.19
N GLY A 16 9.47 8.41 -0.53
CA GLY A 16 10.38 7.51 0.18
C GLY A 16 9.86 6.97 1.52
N THR A 17 8.59 7.24 1.83
CA THR A 17 7.87 6.73 3.01
C THR A 17 6.94 5.59 2.58
N ALA A 18 6.93 4.50 3.34
CA ALA A 18 5.96 3.42 3.22
C ALA A 18 4.78 3.67 4.17
N VAL A 19 3.60 3.88 3.59
CA VAL A 19 2.34 4.11 4.31
C VAL A 19 1.50 2.84 4.26
N ASP A 20 1.18 2.24 5.41
CA ASP A 20 0.30 1.07 5.50
C ASP A 20 -1.11 1.43 5.01
N ILE A 21 -1.56 0.78 3.93
CA ILE A 21 -2.80 1.15 3.25
C ILE A 21 -4.02 0.84 4.11
N ALA A 22 -4.04 -0.30 4.80
CA ALA A 22 -5.17 -0.68 5.65
C ALA A 22 -5.33 0.28 6.84
N THR A 23 -4.23 0.73 7.43
CA THR A 23 -4.25 1.68 8.54
C THR A 23 -4.67 3.06 8.06
N ALA A 24 -4.04 3.58 6.99
CA ALA A 24 -4.32 4.92 6.48
C ALA A 24 -5.71 5.05 5.84
N SER A 25 -6.31 3.95 5.40
CA SER A 25 -7.67 3.91 4.86
C SER A 25 -8.74 3.53 5.89
N GLU A 26 -8.37 3.43 7.17
CA GLU A 26 -9.27 3.01 8.26
C GLU A 26 -9.95 1.65 8.00
N GLY A 27 -9.21 0.72 7.39
CA GLY A 27 -9.67 -0.63 7.06
C GLY A 27 -10.48 -0.73 5.77
N ARG A 28 -10.58 0.34 4.98
CA ARG A 28 -11.30 0.32 3.70
C ARG A 28 -10.61 -0.53 2.63
N PHE A 29 -9.28 -0.59 2.62
CA PHE A 29 -8.49 -1.32 1.63
C PHE A 29 -7.46 -2.24 2.29
N GLY A 30 -7.16 -3.39 1.69
CA GLY A 30 -6.17 -4.34 2.21
C GLY A 30 -6.63 -5.04 3.51
N PRO A 31 -5.71 -5.52 4.35
CA PRO A 31 -4.25 -5.36 4.27
C PRO A 31 -3.59 -6.21 3.19
N ASP A 32 -4.27 -7.21 2.64
CA ASP A 32 -3.74 -8.05 1.56
C ASP A 32 -3.47 -7.22 0.28
N PRO A 33 -2.24 -7.22 -0.28
CA PRO A 33 -1.95 -6.56 -1.55
C PRO A 33 -2.88 -6.97 -2.69
N MET A 34 -3.33 -8.23 -2.71
CA MET A 34 -4.23 -8.71 -3.75
C MET A 34 -5.60 -8.03 -3.72
N ALA A 35 -6.09 -7.67 -2.53
CA ALA A 35 -7.39 -7.01 -2.35
C ALA A 35 -7.43 -5.58 -2.92
N LEU A 36 -6.27 -4.97 -3.16
CA LEU A 36 -6.22 -3.65 -3.81
C LEU A 36 -6.69 -3.70 -5.28
N TYR A 37 -6.53 -4.86 -5.92
CA TYR A 37 -6.83 -5.01 -7.34
C TYR A 37 -8.32 -5.29 -7.60
N ASP A 38 -9.11 -5.60 -6.57
CA ASP A 38 -10.57 -5.80 -6.69
C ASP A 38 -11.30 -4.51 -7.07
N ASP A 39 -10.83 -3.35 -6.56
CA ASP A 39 -11.35 -2.02 -6.89
C ASP A 39 -10.19 -1.01 -7.02
N TRP A 40 -9.41 -1.20 -8.08
CA TRP A 40 -8.22 -0.41 -8.32
C TRP A 40 -8.50 1.09 -8.51
N GLU A 41 -9.65 1.43 -9.09
CA GLU A 41 -10.04 2.83 -9.32
C GLU A 41 -10.29 3.55 -7.98
N ALA A 42 -11.02 2.91 -7.05
CA ALA A 42 -11.22 3.47 -5.72
C ALA A 42 -9.91 3.59 -4.93
N VAL A 43 -9.03 2.59 -5.02
CA VAL A 43 -7.70 2.63 -4.39
C VAL A 43 -6.87 3.78 -4.95
N ALA A 44 -6.83 3.95 -6.28
CA ALA A 44 -6.06 5.01 -6.93
C ALA A 44 -6.57 6.40 -6.56
N ALA A 45 -7.89 6.60 -6.52
CA ALA A 45 -8.51 7.86 -6.13
C ALA A 45 -8.21 8.21 -4.67
N TRP A 46 -8.26 7.23 -3.77
CA TRP A 46 -7.88 7.43 -2.36
C TRP A 46 -6.38 7.69 -2.19
N ALA A 47 -5.52 6.91 -2.85
CA ALA A 47 -4.07 7.05 -2.73
C ALA A 47 -3.56 8.44 -3.15
N ALA A 48 -4.28 9.13 -4.04
CA ALA A 48 -3.98 10.50 -4.45
C ALA A 48 -4.16 11.55 -3.33
N THR A 49 -4.84 11.22 -2.23
CA THR A 49 -5.06 12.12 -1.09
C THR A 49 -4.10 11.86 0.07
N VAL A 50 -3.30 10.80 0.00
CA VAL A 50 -2.42 10.33 1.08
C VAL A 50 -1.08 11.05 1.03
N GLY A 51 -0.68 11.65 2.16
CA GLY A 51 0.66 12.23 2.34
C GLY A 51 1.67 11.24 2.92
N ALA A 52 2.92 11.66 3.02
CA ALA A 52 4.00 10.88 3.63
C ALA A 52 3.86 10.81 5.17
N ALA A 53 2.94 9.95 5.65
CA ALA A 53 2.64 9.73 7.06
C ALA A 53 2.79 8.24 7.44
N GLY A 54 4.01 7.74 7.34
CA GLY A 54 4.37 6.35 7.63
C GLY A 54 5.84 6.21 7.99
N ASP A 55 6.37 5.00 7.88
CA ASP A 55 7.78 4.73 8.16
C ASP A 55 8.64 4.97 6.91
N PRO A 56 9.92 5.33 7.05
CA PRO A 56 10.85 5.33 5.93
C PRO A 56 10.84 3.97 5.20
N LEU A 57 10.87 3.99 3.88
CA LEU A 57 10.93 2.78 3.07
C LEU A 57 12.22 2.01 3.38
N ASP A 58 12.07 0.83 3.97
CA ASP A 58 13.14 -0.16 4.10
C ASP A 58 13.01 -1.18 2.94
N GLU A 59 13.86 -1.02 1.93
CA GLU A 59 13.84 -1.88 0.75
C GLU A 59 14.14 -3.35 1.08
N ALA A 60 14.83 -3.65 2.18
CA ALA A 60 15.13 -5.01 2.60
C ALA A 60 13.90 -5.80 3.07
N ARG A 61 12.80 -5.10 3.40
CA ARG A 61 11.53 -5.69 3.84
C ARG A 61 10.51 -5.86 2.72
N LEU A 62 10.88 -5.52 1.48
CA LEU A 62 9.98 -5.64 0.33
C LEU A 62 9.65 -7.10 0.02
N GLY A 63 8.35 -7.39 -0.04
CA GLY A 63 7.79 -8.65 -0.52
C GLY A 63 7.24 -8.56 -1.94
N CYS A 64 6.62 -9.65 -2.40
CA CYS A 64 5.96 -9.69 -3.70
C CYS A 64 4.66 -8.86 -3.66
N PRO A 65 4.48 -7.83 -4.51
CA PRO A 65 3.25 -7.04 -4.54
C PRO A 65 2.04 -7.82 -5.11
N VAL A 66 2.30 -8.89 -5.87
CA VAL A 66 1.27 -9.77 -6.45
C VAL A 66 1.62 -11.22 -6.09
N PRO A 67 1.43 -11.64 -4.82
CA PRO A 67 1.86 -12.96 -4.37
C PRO A 67 1.04 -14.11 -4.96
N ARG A 68 -0.19 -13.82 -5.46
CA ARG A 68 -1.16 -14.81 -5.95
C ARG A 68 -1.96 -14.21 -7.13
N PRO A 69 -1.41 -14.21 -8.36
CA PRO A 69 -2.06 -13.61 -9.53
C PRO A 69 -3.35 -14.33 -9.96
#